data_AF-A0A7C5PBY0-F1
#
_entry.id   AF-A0A7C5PBY0-F1
#
_cell.length_a   1.000
_cell.length_b   1.000
_cell.length_c   1.000
_cell.angle_alpha   90.00
_cell.angle_beta   90.00
_cell.angle_gamma   90.00
#
_symmetry.space_group_name_H-M   'P 1'
#
loop_
_entity.id
_entity.type
_entity.pdbx_description
1 polymer ?
#
loop_
_entity_poly.entity_id
_entity_poly.type
_entity_poly.pdbx_seq_one_letter_code
_entity_poly.pdbx_strand_id
1 'polypeptide(L)'
;MEAEGFEHWGGGGNDAQFMDQMGSPYLLAHGLGTPVTDAWTPVVFPENGKYRAWVRTRDWTAPWKVPGHPGRFRVLVGGRPLPAVFGTEEARWHWRDGGTVEIRKRRTALGLHDLTGFEGRCDALFFTKDLSFRPPAGGKTLAEFRRRLLGLPEKPVEEGPFDLVVTGGGITGICAALAAARLGLKTALIQDRPVLGGNNSSEVRVWLGGSRNVDPYPRVGDIVKELEPPRRPKVCPWKGDDRDRDARREALVRSEKNLSLFLNNRVNAVETEGGRIAAVLSRDTVKGVRRRFRGRWFADTTGDGCVGYLAGADFRITRKGHMGRSNLWYLEDTGRPSPFPRCPWALDLAHKPFPGRNRGDKGGLNALGKWFWESGFDRDPFGEGEYIRDWNFRAMYGAWDTLKNVDHRFSTYRIAWAAYVSGKRESRRLLGDVILQAGDLLERRKFPDGCVPTGWPMDVHEPDPAYAKGFEGDAFISRARYTRYKMPFWIPYRCLYSRNVPNLFMAGRDISVTHQA
;
A
#
# COMPACT_ATOMS: atom_id res chain seq x y z
N MET A 1 -16.36 -2.96 -17.34
CA MET A 1 -15.09 -3.67 -17.06
C MET A 1 -14.32 -2.84 -16.06
N GLU A 2 -13.72 -3.48 -15.06
CA GLU A 2 -12.86 -2.80 -14.09
C GLU A 2 -11.41 -2.77 -14.61
N ALA A 3 -10.67 -1.70 -14.34
CA ALA A 3 -9.35 -1.47 -14.93
C ALA A 3 -8.29 -2.44 -14.38
N GLU A 4 -8.38 -2.82 -13.10
CA GLU A 4 -7.52 -3.83 -12.49
C GLU A 4 -7.62 -5.20 -13.20
N GLY A 5 -8.74 -5.46 -13.87
CA GLY A 5 -8.98 -6.69 -14.63
C GLY A 5 -8.34 -6.72 -16.02
N PHE A 6 -7.57 -5.70 -16.41
CA PHE A 6 -6.87 -5.70 -17.70
C PHE A 6 -5.83 -6.83 -17.74
N GLU A 7 -5.76 -7.55 -18.87
CA GLU A 7 -4.74 -8.60 -19.08
C GLU A 7 -3.30 -8.06 -19.01
N HIS A 8 -3.09 -6.81 -19.46
CA HIS A 8 -1.79 -6.15 -19.42
C HIS A 8 -1.92 -4.77 -18.77
N TRP A 9 -1.22 -4.53 -17.65
CA TRP A 9 -1.21 -3.24 -16.97
C TRP A 9 -0.19 -2.24 -17.55
N GLY A 10 0.55 -2.63 -18.59
CA GLY A 10 1.57 -1.79 -19.21
C GLY A 10 2.67 -1.44 -18.22
N GLY A 11 3.09 -0.17 -18.19
CA GLY A 11 4.04 0.33 -17.19
C GLY A 11 3.38 0.91 -15.94
N GLY A 12 2.05 0.70 -15.78
CA GLY A 12 1.30 1.10 -14.60
C GLY A 12 1.27 0.02 -13.51
N GLY A 13 0.68 0.37 -12.37
CA GLY A 13 0.44 -0.54 -11.24
C GLY A 13 -1.03 -0.61 -10.85
N ASN A 14 -1.44 -1.73 -10.25
CA ASN A 14 -2.76 -1.88 -9.62
C ASN A 14 -2.66 -1.47 -8.15
N ASP A 15 -3.33 -0.38 -7.78
CA ASP A 15 -3.38 0.08 -6.40
C ASP A 15 -4.67 -0.36 -5.70
N ALA A 16 -4.52 -1.24 -4.71
CA ALA A 16 -5.61 -1.71 -3.86
C ALA A 16 -5.58 -1.12 -2.44
N GLN A 17 -4.65 -0.21 -2.11
CA GLN A 17 -4.49 0.32 -0.74
C GLN A 17 -5.76 1.03 -0.24
N PHE A 18 -6.50 1.67 -1.15
CA PHE A 18 -7.65 2.53 -0.85
C PHE A 18 -9.00 1.94 -1.29
N MET A 19 -9.03 0.66 -1.68
CA MET A 19 -10.23 0.07 -2.26
C MET A 19 -11.45 0.06 -1.33
N ASP A 20 -11.26 0.08 -0.01
CA ASP A 20 -12.38 0.13 0.94
C ASP A 20 -13.08 1.49 0.97
N GLN A 21 -12.39 2.56 0.54
CA GLN A 21 -12.98 3.90 0.39
C GLN A 21 -13.63 4.07 -0.97
N MET A 22 -12.98 3.52 -2.00
CA MET A 22 -13.38 3.70 -3.39
C MET A 22 -14.40 2.67 -3.88
N GLY A 23 -14.46 1.52 -3.22
CA GLY A 23 -15.23 0.35 -3.63
C GLY A 23 -14.53 -0.57 -4.65
N SER A 24 -13.31 -0.25 -5.07
CA SER A 24 -12.51 -1.01 -6.05
C SER A 24 -11.03 -0.58 -6.03
N PRO A 25 -10.11 -1.47 -6.46
CA PRO A 25 -8.77 -1.09 -6.89
C PRO A 25 -8.80 -0.23 -8.16
N TYR A 26 -7.64 0.23 -8.63
CA TYR A 26 -7.53 1.00 -9.86
C TYR A 26 -6.12 0.93 -10.44
N LEU A 27 -6.01 1.18 -11.75
CA LEU A 27 -4.71 1.31 -12.41
C LEU A 27 -4.18 2.74 -12.27
N LEU A 28 -2.87 2.85 -12.00
CA LEU A 28 -2.13 4.10 -11.97
C LEU A 28 -0.89 4.05 -12.89
N ALA A 29 -0.71 5.08 -13.71
CA ALA A 29 0.44 5.21 -14.61
C ALA A 29 1.67 5.79 -13.90
N HIS A 30 2.54 4.95 -13.33
CA HIS A 30 3.68 5.39 -12.50
C HIS A 30 4.98 5.56 -13.31
N GLY A 31 4.97 6.52 -14.23
CA GLY A 31 6.04 6.72 -15.22
C GLY A 31 7.21 7.60 -14.80
N LEU A 32 7.13 8.24 -13.63
CA LEU A 32 8.18 9.11 -13.07
C LEU A 32 8.59 10.25 -14.02
N GLY A 33 7.62 10.81 -14.73
CA GLY A 33 7.81 11.89 -15.71
C GLY A 33 8.11 11.44 -17.14
N THR A 34 8.01 10.14 -17.43
CA THR A 34 7.97 9.59 -18.78
C THR A 34 6.68 8.79 -18.96
N PRO A 35 5.90 9.00 -20.03
CA PRO A 35 4.71 8.20 -20.28
C PRO A 35 4.98 6.70 -20.23
N VAL A 36 4.12 5.96 -19.54
CA VAL A 36 4.25 4.50 -19.44
C VAL A 36 3.75 3.81 -20.71
N THR A 37 4.19 2.58 -20.95
CA THR A 37 3.59 1.73 -22.00
C THR A 37 2.12 1.47 -21.70
N ASP A 38 1.29 1.47 -22.74
CA ASP A 38 -0.16 1.33 -22.61
C ASP A 38 -0.58 0.05 -21.86
N ALA A 39 -1.54 0.21 -20.96
CA ALA A 39 -2.30 -0.93 -20.43
C ALA A 39 -3.35 -1.33 -21.47
N TRP A 40 -3.61 -2.62 -21.65
CA TRP A 40 -4.64 -3.06 -22.59
C TRP A 40 -5.27 -4.41 -22.21
N THR A 41 -6.46 -4.64 -22.75
CA THR A 41 -7.18 -5.91 -22.59
C THR A 41 -8.15 -6.12 -23.76
N PRO A 42 -8.28 -7.35 -24.29
CA PRO A 42 -9.31 -7.66 -25.26
C PRO A 42 -10.68 -7.72 -24.57
N VAL A 43 -11.71 -7.21 -25.25
CA VAL A 43 -13.10 -7.35 -24.82
C VAL A 43 -13.99 -7.79 -25.97
N VAL A 44 -15.15 -8.35 -25.63
CA VAL A 44 -16.20 -8.69 -26.59
C VAL A 44 -17.43 -7.84 -26.28
N PHE A 45 -17.73 -6.89 -27.16
CA PHE A 45 -18.98 -6.14 -27.08
C PHE A 45 -20.17 -7.05 -27.42
N PRO A 46 -21.33 -6.89 -26.74
CA PRO A 46 -22.52 -7.71 -26.99
C PRO A 46 -22.99 -7.64 -28.44
N GLU A 47 -22.86 -6.48 -29.08
CA GLU A 47 -23.25 -6.26 -30.47
C GLU A 47 -22.49 -5.07 -31.09
N ASN A 48 -22.52 -4.95 -32.41
CA ASN A 48 -21.99 -3.79 -33.12
C ASN A 48 -22.89 -2.55 -32.94
N GLY A 49 -22.34 -1.38 -33.24
CA GLY A 49 -23.08 -0.12 -33.27
C GLY A 49 -22.46 0.97 -32.41
N LYS A 50 -23.23 2.04 -32.19
CA LYS A 50 -22.83 3.21 -31.42
C LYS A 50 -22.99 2.98 -29.92
N TYR A 51 -21.94 3.29 -29.15
CA TYR A 51 -21.93 3.24 -27.69
C TYR A 51 -21.53 4.59 -27.11
N ARG A 52 -22.10 4.96 -25.96
CA ARG A 52 -21.56 5.97 -25.05
C ARG A 52 -20.51 5.32 -24.16
N ALA A 53 -19.36 5.96 -23.99
CA ALA A 53 -18.30 5.52 -23.11
C ALA A 53 -18.27 6.39 -21.84
N TRP A 54 -18.13 5.74 -20.69
CA TRP A 54 -17.95 6.36 -19.38
C TRP A 54 -16.67 5.81 -18.74
N VAL A 55 -15.87 6.70 -18.16
CA VAL A 55 -14.59 6.36 -17.52
C VAL A 55 -14.61 6.85 -16.08
N ARG A 56 -14.40 5.95 -15.13
CA ARG A 56 -14.26 6.32 -13.72
C ARG A 56 -12.82 6.70 -13.43
N THR A 57 -12.60 7.96 -13.07
CA THR A 57 -11.28 8.57 -12.92
C THR A 57 -11.32 9.70 -11.88
N ARG A 58 -10.17 10.31 -11.63
CA ARG A 58 -10.03 11.55 -10.87
C ARG A 58 -8.79 12.31 -11.32
N ASP A 59 -8.82 13.63 -11.15
CA ASP A 59 -7.59 14.40 -11.07
C ASP A 59 -7.02 14.26 -9.66
N TRP A 60 -5.83 13.68 -9.57
CA TRP A 60 -5.22 13.43 -8.29
C TRP A 60 -4.63 14.68 -7.63
N THR A 61 -4.32 15.72 -8.40
CA THR A 61 -3.79 17.01 -7.90
C THR A 61 -4.85 18.07 -7.63
N ALA A 62 -6.07 17.88 -8.13
CA ALA A 62 -7.20 18.77 -7.89
C ALA A 62 -7.49 19.09 -6.41
N PRO A 63 -7.24 18.21 -5.39
CA PRO A 63 -7.41 18.58 -3.98
C PRO A 63 -6.68 19.86 -3.56
N TRP A 64 -5.57 20.20 -4.23
CA TRP A 64 -4.73 21.34 -3.87
C TRP A 64 -4.92 22.56 -4.76
N LYS A 65 -5.83 22.51 -5.75
CA LYS A 65 -6.13 23.62 -6.67
C LYS A 65 -4.88 24.22 -7.34
N VAL A 66 -3.92 23.36 -7.66
CA VAL A 66 -2.67 23.72 -8.33
C VAL A 66 -2.82 23.69 -9.85
N PRO A 67 -1.98 24.44 -10.60
CA PRO A 67 -2.09 24.45 -12.05
C PRO A 67 -1.63 23.13 -12.68
N GLY A 68 -2.32 22.73 -13.75
CA GLY A 68 -2.01 21.56 -14.54
C GLY A 68 -2.74 20.29 -14.10
N HIS A 69 -2.63 19.25 -14.94
CA HIS A 69 -3.25 17.95 -14.72
C HIS A 69 -2.22 16.87 -15.06
N PRO A 70 -1.37 16.48 -14.09
CA PRO A 70 -0.32 15.51 -14.34
C PRO A 70 -0.86 14.12 -14.65
N GLY A 71 -2.02 13.72 -14.11
CA GLY A 71 -2.56 12.38 -14.34
C GLY A 71 -3.33 12.18 -15.65
N ARG A 72 -2.93 12.84 -16.75
CA ARG A 72 -3.70 12.81 -18.01
C ARG A 72 -3.48 11.53 -18.81
N PHE A 73 -4.57 10.97 -19.31
CA PHE A 73 -4.54 9.78 -20.18
C PHE A 73 -5.68 9.78 -21.19
N ARG A 74 -5.59 8.90 -22.20
CA ARG A 74 -6.66 8.60 -23.16
C ARG A 74 -7.09 7.14 -23.04
N VAL A 75 -8.36 6.88 -23.31
CA VAL A 75 -8.86 5.52 -23.50
C VAL A 75 -8.85 5.21 -24.99
N LEU A 76 -8.23 4.09 -25.37
CA LEU A 76 -8.19 3.58 -26.73
C LEU A 76 -9.25 2.50 -26.92
N VAL A 77 -9.97 2.55 -28.03
CA VAL A 77 -10.95 1.54 -28.45
C VAL A 77 -10.53 1.05 -29.84
N GLY A 78 -10.00 -0.16 -29.92
CA GLY A 78 -9.44 -0.70 -31.17
C GLY A 78 -8.26 0.14 -31.69
N GLY A 79 -7.45 0.66 -30.78
CA GLY A 79 -6.32 1.55 -31.09
C GLY A 79 -6.68 3.00 -31.39
N ARG A 80 -7.98 3.36 -31.40
CA ARG A 80 -8.42 4.75 -31.63
C ARG A 80 -8.79 5.43 -30.32
N PRO A 81 -8.28 6.63 -30.03
CA PRO A 81 -8.60 7.33 -28.79
C PRO A 81 -10.06 7.79 -28.78
N LEU A 82 -10.69 7.73 -27.61
CA LEU A 82 -11.91 8.48 -27.35
C LEU A 82 -11.65 9.99 -27.45
N PRO A 83 -12.67 10.81 -27.78
CA PRO A 83 -12.52 12.27 -27.86
C PRO A 83 -12.01 12.94 -26.58
N ALA A 84 -12.43 12.44 -25.42
CA ALA A 84 -12.06 13.02 -24.13
C ALA A 84 -10.63 12.63 -23.70
N VAL A 85 -9.96 13.56 -23.02
CA VAL A 85 -8.72 13.30 -22.26
C VAL A 85 -9.10 13.23 -20.79
N PHE A 86 -8.79 12.15 -20.10
CA PHE A 86 -9.23 11.85 -18.73
C PHE A 86 -8.23 12.35 -17.67
N GLY A 87 -8.63 12.34 -16.40
CA GLY A 87 -7.78 12.75 -15.26
C GLY A 87 -7.58 14.27 -15.10
N THR A 88 -8.55 15.09 -15.51
CA THR A 88 -8.42 16.57 -15.55
C THR A 88 -9.57 17.35 -14.89
N GLU A 89 -10.50 16.67 -14.21
CA GLU A 89 -11.73 17.31 -13.73
C GLU A 89 -11.80 17.29 -12.20
N GLU A 90 -12.50 16.33 -11.61
CA GLU A 90 -12.76 16.39 -10.16
C GLU A 90 -11.66 15.74 -9.31
N ALA A 91 -11.50 16.28 -8.10
CA ALA A 91 -10.68 15.70 -7.05
C ALA A 91 -11.23 14.36 -6.52
N ARG A 92 -12.55 14.16 -6.54
CA ARG A 92 -13.15 12.89 -6.12
C ARG A 92 -13.25 11.94 -7.31
N TRP A 93 -13.32 10.65 -7.02
CA TRP A 93 -13.61 9.65 -8.04
C TRP A 93 -15.01 9.86 -8.62
N HIS A 94 -15.09 10.05 -9.92
CA HIS A 94 -16.32 10.36 -10.65
C HIS A 94 -16.35 9.65 -12.00
N TRP A 95 -17.55 9.52 -12.57
CA TRP A 95 -17.72 9.08 -13.95
C TRP A 95 -17.60 10.27 -14.89
N ARG A 96 -16.67 10.18 -15.83
CA ARG A 96 -16.49 11.16 -16.89
C ARG A 96 -17.02 10.62 -18.21
N ASP A 97 -17.77 11.47 -18.93
CA ASP A 97 -18.26 11.14 -20.27
C ASP A 97 -17.08 11.14 -21.26
N GLY A 98 -16.86 9.99 -21.90
CA GLY A 98 -15.85 9.80 -22.92
C GLY A 98 -16.33 10.14 -24.34
N GLY A 99 -17.59 10.52 -24.49
CA GLY A 99 -18.26 10.69 -25.78
C GLY A 99 -18.80 9.37 -26.33
N THR A 100 -19.08 9.37 -27.63
CA THR A 100 -19.60 8.19 -28.33
C THR A 100 -18.56 7.57 -29.25
N VAL A 101 -18.57 6.24 -29.34
CA VAL A 101 -17.68 5.46 -30.21
C VAL A 101 -18.49 4.44 -31.02
N GLU A 102 -18.09 4.23 -32.28
CA GLU A 102 -18.69 3.25 -33.17
C GLU A 102 -17.92 1.92 -33.10
N ILE A 103 -18.59 0.86 -32.63
CA ILE A 103 -18.02 -0.48 -32.52
C ILE A 103 -18.38 -1.29 -33.77
N ARG A 104 -17.39 -1.50 -34.65
CA ARG A 104 -17.55 -2.25 -35.91
C ARG A 104 -17.19 -3.73 -35.80
N LYS A 105 -16.32 -4.06 -34.84
CA LYS A 105 -15.88 -5.43 -34.53
C LYS A 105 -16.18 -5.71 -33.06
N ARG A 106 -17.01 -6.72 -32.79
CA ARG A 106 -17.37 -7.09 -31.41
C ARG A 106 -16.14 -7.39 -30.55
N ARG A 107 -15.18 -8.15 -31.08
CA ARG A 107 -13.88 -8.35 -30.43
C ARG A 107 -12.98 -7.16 -30.72
N THR A 108 -12.71 -6.36 -29.69
CA THR A 108 -11.93 -5.12 -29.78
C THR A 108 -11.04 -4.99 -28.54
N ALA A 109 -9.83 -4.45 -28.70
CA ALA A 109 -8.96 -4.15 -27.58
C ALA A 109 -9.34 -2.79 -26.97
N LEU A 110 -9.42 -2.74 -25.64
CA LEU A 110 -9.46 -1.49 -24.88
C LEU A 110 -8.07 -1.22 -24.34
N GLY A 111 -7.65 0.06 -24.35
CA GLY A 111 -6.35 0.48 -23.87
C GLY A 111 -6.39 1.77 -23.06
N LEU A 112 -5.39 1.96 -22.20
CA LEU A 112 -5.14 3.20 -21.47
C LEU A 112 -3.79 3.74 -21.92
N HIS A 113 -3.80 4.91 -22.54
CA HIS A 113 -2.62 5.59 -23.05
C HIS A 113 -2.26 6.77 -22.16
N ASP A 114 -1.15 6.67 -21.45
CA ASP A 114 -0.62 7.74 -20.61
C ASP A 114 -0.04 8.87 -21.46
N LEU A 115 -0.37 10.12 -21.12
CA LEU A 115 0.09 11.31 -21.86
C LEU A 115 1.25 12.03 -21.15
N THR A 116 1.65 11.59 -19.96
CA THR A 116 2.37 12.45 -19.02
C THR A 116 3.45 11.75 -18.21
N GLY A 117 3.25 10.50 -17.81
CA GLY A 117 4.14 9.80 -16.88
C GLY A 117 3.89 10.09 -15.41
N PHE A 118 2.76 10.69 -15.03
CA PHE A 118 2.51 11.16 -13.66
C PHE A 118 1.15 10.71 -13.07
N GLU A 119 1.06 9.42 -12.77
CA GLU A 119 0.02 8.80 -11.94
C GLU A 119 -1.41 8.98 -12.47
N GLY A 120 -1.59 8.95 -13.80
CA GLY A 120 -2.93 8.91 -14.41
C GLY A 120 -3.74 7.73 -13.91
N ARG A 121 -5.01 7.96 -13.54
CA ARG A 121 -5.83 7.00 -12.78
C ARG A 121 -7.07 6.55 -13.53
N CYS A 122 -7.22 5.25 -13.69
CA CYS A 122 -8.42 4.66 -14.26
C CYS A 122 -8.90 3.52 -13.36
N ASP A 123 -10.15 3.61 -12.93
CA ASP A 123 -10.80 2.60 -12.10
C ASP A 123 -11.70 1.69 -12.95
N ALA A 124 -12.56 2.26 -13.79
CA ALA A 124 -13.50 1.47 -14.58
C ALA A 124 -13.83 2.09 -15.93
N LEU A 125 -14.12 1.21 -16.90
CA LEU A 125 -14.64 1.57 -18.21
C LEU A 125 -16.04 0.96 -18.38
N PHE A 126 -17.01 1.80 -18.72
CA PHE A 126 -18.38 1.38 -18.97
C PHE A 126 -18.87 1.88 -20.33
N PHE A 127 -19.42 0.96 -21.13
CA PHE A 127 -19.96 1.25 -22.46
C PHE A 127 -21.43 0.85 -22.49
N THR A 128 -22.28 1.72 -23.03
CA THR A 128 -23.73 1.48 -23.12
C THR A 128 -24.29 1.97 -24.45
N LYS A 129 -25.28 1.25 -24.99
CA LYS A 129 -26.05 1.70 -26.16
C LYS A 129 -27.17 2.67 -25.78
N ASP A 130 -27.63 2.65 -24.53
CA ASP A 130 -28.49 3.71 -24.01
C ASP A 130 -27.64 4.97 -23.80
N LEU A 131 -27.70 5.87 -24.79
CA LEU A 131 -26.89 7.09 -24.82
C LEU A 131 -27.31 8.11 -23.75
N SER A 132 -28.44 7.89 -23.07
CA SER A 132 -28.94 8.72 -21.97
C SER A 132 -28.55 8.18 -20.58
N PHE A 133 -28.16 6.90 -20.50
CA PHE A 133 -27.82 6.25 -19.25
C PHE A 133 -26.57 6.85 -18.59
N ARG A 134 -26.69 7.10 -17.28
CA ARG A 134 -25.59 7.55 -16.42
C ARG A 134 -25.29 6.47 -15.37
N PRO A 135 -24.04 6.01 -15.24
CA PRO A 135 -23.67 5.04 -14.22
C PRO A 135 -23.89 5.58 -12.80
N PRO A 136 -24.20 4.72 -11.80
CA PRO A 136 -24.31 5.14 -10.41
C PRO A 136 -23.00 5.75 -9.90
N ALA A 137 -23.10 6.84 -9.13
CA ALA A 137 -21.93 7.60 -8.68
C ALA A 137 -21.06 6.88 -7.64
N GLY A 138 -21.63 6.01 -6.79
CA GLY A 138 -20.90 5.36 -5.71
C GLY A 138 -21.75 4.51 -4.76
N GLY A 139 -21.14 4.06 -3.66
CA GLY A 139 -21.82 3.37 -2.57
C GLY A 139 -22.39 1.99 -2.94
N LYS A 140 -23.45 1.59 -2.24
CA LYS A 140 -24.11 0.28 -2.41
C LYS A 140 -24.65 0.08 -3.82
N THR A 141 -25.25 1.12 -4.42
CA THR A 141 -25.82 1.05 -5.77
C THR A 141 -24.75 0.83 -6.83
N LEU A 142 -23.58 1.48 -6.72
CA LEU A 142 -22.45 1.19 -7.59
C LEU A 142 -21.92 -0.23 -7.38
N ALA A 143 -21.81 -0.70 -6.13
CA ALA A 143 -21.36 -2.05 -5.84
C ALA A 143 -22.28 -3.13 -6.43
N GLU A 144 -23.60 -2.95 -6.32
CA GLU A 144 -24.61 -3.84 -6.91
C GLU A 144 -24.57 -3.81 -8.44
N PHE A 145 -24.47 -2.61 -9.02
CA PHE A 145 -24.33 -2.40 -10.46
C PHE A 145 -23.12 -3.13 -11.02
N ARG A 146 -21.95 -2.98 -10.38
CA ARG A 146 -20.71 -3.67 -10.75
C ARG A 146 -20.83 -5.18 -10.65
N ARG A 147 -21.34 -5.68 -9.50
CA ARG A 147 -21.52 -7.12 -9.28
C ARG A 147 -22.34 -7.76 -10.39
N ARG A 148 -23.46 -7.13 -10.77
CA ARG A 148 -24.34 -7.59 -11.84
C ARG A 148 -23.62 -7.60 -13.19
N LEU A 149 -22.96 -6.51 -13.57
CA LEU A 149 -22.31 -6.40 -14.88
C LEU A 149 -21.09 -7.32 -15.05
N LEU A 150 -20.41 -7.64 -13.96
CA LEU A 150 -19.24 -8.51 -13.97
C LEU A 150 -19.61 -10.00 -13.82
N GLY A 151 -20.90 -10.34 -13.65
CA GLY A 151 -21.34 -11.72 -13.44
C GLY A 151 -20.74 -12.34 -12.17
N LEU A 152 -20.46 -11.52 -11.14
CA LEU A 152 -19.85 -12.00 -9.91
C LEU A 152 -20.88 -12.79 -9.08
N PRO A 153 -20.47 -13.90 -8.43
CA PRO A 153 -21.36 -14.68 -7.58
C PRO A 153 -22.04 -13.86 -6.49
N GLU A 154 -23.31 -14.17 -6.19
CA GLU A 154 -24.02 -13.53 -5.07
C GLU A 154 -23.43 -13.94 -3.72
N LYS A 155 -23.12 -15.23 -3.58
CA LYS A 155 -22.50 -15.80 -2.38
C LYS A 155 -20.98 -15.85 -2.54
N PRO A 156 -20.19 -15.56 -1.49
CA PRO A 156 -18.75 -15.77 -1.53
C PRO A 156 -18.38 -17.23 -1.79
N VAL A 157 -17.22 -17.45 -2.41
CA VAL A 157 -16.62 -18.79 -2.52
C VAL A 157 -16.15 -19.22 -1.14
N GLU A 158 -16.55 -20.41 -0.68
CA GLU A 158 -16.16 -20.95 0.62
C GLU A 158 -14.72 -21.51 0.57
N GLU A 159 -13.91 -21.13 1.54
CA GLU A 159 -12.54 -21.57 1.73
C GLU A 159 -12.39 -22.16 3.14
N GLY A 160 -11.80 -23.36 3.24
CA GLY A 160 -11.56 -24.04 4.51
C GLY A 160 -12.42 -25.30 4.75
N PRO A 161 -12.60 -25.74 6.01
CA PRO A 161 -12.12 -25.08 7.24
C PRO A 161 -10.59 -25.10 7.36
N PHE A 162 -10.07 -24.10 8.04
CA PHE A 162 -8.67 -23.98 8.47
C PHE A 162 -8.58 -24.02 10.00
N ASP A 163 -7.43 -24.43 10.53
CA ASP A 163 -7.14 -24.31 11.96
C ASP A 163 -6.76 -22.86 12.31
N LEU A 164 -5.96 -22.23 11.45
CA LEU A 164 -5.52 -20.84 11.58
C LEU A 164 -5.71 -20.06 10.28
N VAL A 165 -6.36 -18.90 10.35
CA VAL A 165 -6.45 -17.95 9.24
C VAL A 165 -5.61 -16.71 9.58
N VAL A 166 -4.52 -16.52 8.86
CA VAL A 166 -3.61 -15.37 9.00
C VAL A 166 -3.94 -14.34 7.93
N THR A 167 -4.28 -13.12 8.33
CA THR A 167 -4.57 -12.01 7.42
C THR A 167 -3.45 -10.99 7.46
N GLY A 168 -2.78 -10.77 6.33
CA GLY A 168 -1.61 -9.90 6.19
C GLY A 168 -0.34 -10.68 5.87
N GLY A 169 0.10 -10.67 4.62
CA GLY A 169 1.36 -11.27 4.15
C GLY A 169 2.61 -10.44 4.47
N GLY A 170 2.63 -9.69 5.57
CA GLY A 170 3.84 -9.04 6.07
C GLY A 170 4.83 -10.04 6.67
N ILE A 171 6.02 -9.59 7.08
CA ILE A 171 7.01 -10.50 7.69
C ILE A 171 6.43 -11.23 8.92
N THR A 172 5.67 -10.54 9.76
CA THR A 172 5.02 -11.16 10.93
C THR A 172 3.98 -12.21 10.53
N GLY A 173 3.13 -11.92 9.56
CA GLY A 173 2.13 -12.88 9.08
C GLY A 173 2.72 -14.09 8.35
N ILE A 174 3.78 -13.89 7.54
CA ILE A 174 4.53 -15.00 6.95
C ILE A 174 5.13 -15.88 8.05
N CYS A 175 5.78 -15.28 9.06
CA CYS A 175 6.34 -16.02 10.18
C CYS A 175 5.28 -16.80 10.96
N ALA A 176 4.14 -16.18 11.28
CA ALA A 176 3.04 -16.83 11.97
C ALA A 176 2.48 -18.02 11.17
N ALA A 177 2.26 -17.82 9.86
CA ALA A 177 1.71 -18.85 8.99
C ALA A 177 2.66 -20.04 8.79
N LEU A 178 3.96 -19.79 8.56
CA LEU A 178 4.97 -20.83 8.44
C LEU A 178 5.13 -21.61 9.75
N ALA A 179 5.21 -20.93 10.89
CA ALA A 179 5.32 -21.57 12.18
C ALA A 179 4.12 -22.49 12.46
N ALA A 180 2.90 -21.99 12.25
CA ALA A 180 1.67 -22.76 12.43
C ALA A 180 1.62 -23.99 11.52
N ALA A 181 1.92 -23.83 10.23
CA ALA A 181 1.89 -24.92 9.26
C ALA A 181 2.91 -26.02 9.58
N ARG A 182 4.13 -25.63 9.98
CA ARG A 182 5.21 -26.55 10.39
C ARG A 182 4.90 -27.28 11.70
N LEU A 183 4.11 -26.67 12.57
CA LEU A 183 3.58 -27.30 13.79
C LEU A 183 2.32 -28.15 13.53
N GLY A 184 1.91 -28.29 12.27
CA GLY A 184 0.84 -29.21 11.85
C GLY A 184 -0.54 -28.58 11.63
N LEU A 185 -0.69 -27.26 11.80
CA LEU A 185 -1.98 -26.59 11.59
C LEU A 185 -2.28 -26.37 10.11
N LYS A 186 -3.50 -26.70 9.66
CA LYS A 186 -3.98 -26.31 8.34
C LYS A 186 -4.20 -24.80 8.32
N THR A 187 -3.35 -24.08 7.60
CA THR A 187 -3.23 -22.63 7.71
C THR A 187 -3.57 -21.94 6.39
N ALA A 188 -4.34 -20.85 6.44
CA ALA A 188 -4.52 -19.93 5.33
C ALA A 188 -3.70 -18.66 5.57
N LEU A 189 -2.92 -18.22 4.59
CA LEU A 189 -2.28 -16.90 4.57
C LEU A 189 -2.92 -16.04 3.49
N ILE A 190 -3.62 -14.98 3.90
CA ILE A 190 -4.36 -14.08 3.04
C ILE A 190 -3.58 -12.76 2.91
N GLN A 191 -3.25 -12.36 1.69
CA GLN A 191 -2.50 -11.14 1.40
C GLN A 191 -3.21 -10.31 0.34
N ASP A 192 -3.36 -9.01 0.60
CA ASP A 192 -4.15 -8.08 -0.22
C ASP A 192 -3.52 -7.74 -1.58
N ARG A 193 -2.20 -7.91 -1.70
CA ARG A 193 -1.37 -7.55 -2.86
C ARG A 193 -0.74 -8.77 -3.54
N PRO A 194 -0.13 -8.62 -4.73
CA PRO A 194 0.43 -9.74 -5.48
C PRO A 194 1.75 -10.27 -4.91
N VAL A 195 2.33 -9.63 -3.90
CA VAL A 195 3.60 -10.04 -3.29
C VAL A 195 3.53 -10.08 -1.77
N LEU A 196 4.40 -10.90 -1.18
CA LEU A 196 4.62 -11.03 0.25
C LEU A 196 5.70 -10.05 0.75
N GLY A 197 5.66 -9.72 2.04
CA GLY A 197 6.65 -8.89 2.73
C GLY A 197 6.09 -7.63 3.38
N GLY A 198 4.85 -7.24 3.07
CA GLY A 198 4.26 -6.00 3.60
C GLY A 198 5.11 -4.78 3.24
N ASN A 199 5.45 -3.92 4.22
CA ASN A 199 6.36 -2.79 3.96
C ASN A 199 7.79 -3.22 3.54
N ASN A 200 8.15 -4.49 3.73
CA ASN A 200 9.43 -5.05 3.32
C ASN A 200 9.34 -5.81 1.98
N SER A 201 8.23 -5.69 1.23
CA SER A 201 8.13 -6.15 -0.16
C SER A 201 8.91 -5.23 -1.12
N SER A 202 9.07 -5.67 -2.36
CA SER A 202 9.65 -4.84 -3.44
C SER A 202 8.86 -3.55 -3.75
N GLU A 203 7.59 -3.49 -3.34
CA GLU A 203 6.69 -2.34 -3.56
C GLU A 203 6.98 -1.15 -2.62
N VAL A 204 7.51 -1.42 -1.41
CA VAL A 204 7.69 -0.41 -0.34
C VAL A 204 9.14 -0.34 0.14
N ARG A 205 9.86 -1.48 0.20
CA ARG A 205 11.32 -1.59 0.46
C ARG A 205 11.84 -1.05 1.79
N VAL A 206 11.01 -0.99 2.82
CA VAL A 206 11.48 -0.74 4.20
C VAL A 206 12.22 -1.99 4.68
N TRP A 207 13.46 -1.85 5.15
CA TRP A 207 14.28 -2.98 5.61
C TRP A 207 13.83 -3.51 6.98
N LEU A 208 14.24 -4.75 7.29
CA LEU A 208 14.11 -5.29 8.64
C LEU A 208 15.22 -4.76 9.56
N GLY A 209 14.87 -4.58 10.83
CA GLY A 209 15.78 -4.28 11.92
C GLY A 209 15.37 -5.01 13.20
N GLY A 210 16.15 -4.82 14.26
CA GLY A 210 15.88 -5.40 15.58
C GLY A 210 16.65 -6.69 15.88
N SER A 211 16.52 -7.16 17.12
CA SER A 211 17.16 -8.39 17.60
C SER A 211 16.37 -9.64 17.21
N ARG A 212 17.10 -10.71 16.94
CA ARG A 212 16.59 -12.08 16.80
C ARG A 212 17.67 -13.06 17.24
N ASN A 213 17.28 -14.29 17.55
CA ASN A 213 18.19 -15.36 17.93
C ASN A 213 19.11 -14.97 19.11
N VAL A 214 18.52 -14.42 20.19
CA VAL A 214 19.23 -13.93 21.38
C VAL A 214 18.83 -14.72 22.62
N ASP A 215 19.71 -14.81 23.61
CA ASP A 215 19.45 -15.49 24.87
C ASP A 215 18.32 -14.82 25.68
N PRO A 216 17.42 -15.60 26.32
CA PRO A 216 17.53 -17.06 26.54
C PRO A 216 16.88 -17.93 25.44
N TYR A 217 16.30 -17.34 24.38
CA TYR A 217 15.59 -18.11 23.34
C TYR A 217 16.30 -18.00 21.97
N PRO A 218 17.40 -18.73 21.76
CA PRO A 218 18.27 -18.56 20.58
C PRO A 218 17.62 -18.97 19.25
N ARG A 219 16.48 -19.68 19.28
CA ARG A 219 15.72 -20.10 18.09
C ARG A 219 14.64 -19.09 17.67
N VAL A 220 14.30 -18.12 18.53
CA VAL A 220 13.29 -17.10 18.21
C VAL A 220 13.84 -16.17 17.13
N GLY A 221 13.30 -16.31 15.91
CA GLY A 221 13.73 -15.57 14.72
C GLY A 221 14.40 -16.40 13.63
N ASP A 222 14.46 -17.73 13.77
CA ASP A 222 14.93 -18.63 12.70
C ASP A 222 14.15 -18.44 11.40
N ILE A 223 12.82 -18.35 11.47
CA ILE A 223 11.99 -18.10 10.28
C ILE A 223 12.32 -16.73 9.67
N VAL A 224 12.56 -15.69 10.48
CA VAL A 224 12.99 -14.38 9.96
C VAL A 224 14.32 -14.49 9.23
N LYS A 225 15.27 -15.29 9.75
CA LYS A 225 16.56 -15.58 9.09
C LYS A 225 16.39 -16.35 7.79
N GLU A 226 15.44 -17.28 7.73
CA GLU A 226 15.08 -17.98 6.49
C GLU A 226 14.52 -16.99 5.46
N LEU A 227 13.62 -16.08 5.84
CA LEU A 227 13.05 -15.07 4.94
C LEU A 227 14.12 -14.07 4.46
N GLU A 228 14.98 -13.59 5.35
CA GLU A 228 16.01 -12.58 5.08
C GLU A 228 17.42 -13.05 5.51
N PRO A 229 18.12 -13.83 4.65
CA PRO A 229 19.50 -14.22 4.90
C PRO A 229 20.43 -13.00 4.82
N PRO A 230 21.61 -13.05 5.47
CA PRO A 230 22.57 -11.95 5.45
C PRO A 230 22.92 -11.53 4.02
N ARG A 231 22.76 -10.24 3.71
CA ARG A 231 23.11 -9.68 2.40
C ARG A 231 24.62 -9.72 2.15
N ARG A 232 25.02 -9.83 0.89
CA ARG A 232 26.40 -9.54 0.48
C ARG A 232 26.69 -8.05 0.74
N PRO A 233 27.87 -7.66 1.27
CA PRO A 233 28.16 -6.30 1.76
C PRO A 233 28.02 -5.13 0.77
N LYS A 234 27.79 -5.37 -0.53
CA LYS A 234 27.91 -4.37 -1.60
C LYS A 234 26.58 -3.82 -2.14
N VAL A 235 25.42 -4.25 -1.65
CA VAL A 235 24.12 -3.79 -2.16
C VAL A 235 23.49 -2.80 -1.18
N CYS A 236 23.30 -1.54 -1.59
CA CYS A 236 22.51 -0.57 -0.83
C CYS A 236 21.13 -1.18 -0.52
N PRO A 237 20.68 -1.26 0.74
CA PRO A 237 19.57 -2.13 1.12
C PRO A 237 18.20 -1.84 0.46
N TRP A 238 18.06 -0.70 -0.22
CA TRP A 238 16.88 -0.29 -0.99
C TRP A 238 17.14 -0.08 -2.50
N LYS A 239 18.41 -0.17 -2.96
CA LYS A 239 18.76 -0.10 -4.40
C LYS A 239 18.94 -1.52 -4.93
N GLY A 240 18.27 -1.82 -6.05
CA GLY A 240 18.32 -3.14 -6.69
C GLY A 240 16.93 -3.69 -6.99
N ASP A 241 16.89 -4.81 -7.69
CA ASP A 241 15.66 -5.57 -7.91
C ASP A 241 15.38 -6.44 -6.69
N ASP A 242 14.36 -6.07 -5.90
CA ASP A 242 13.93 -6.83 -4.73
C ASP A 242 12.95 -7.97 -5.10
N ARG A 243 12.65 -8.20 -6.40
CA ARG A 243 11.72 -9.25 -6.84
C ARG A 243 12.20 -10.65 -6.50
N ASP A 244 13.50 -10.91 -6.52
CA ASP A 244 14.07 -12.20 -6.11
C ASP A 244 13.73 -12.55 -4.65
N ARG A 245 13.69 -11.53 -3.79
CA ARG A 245 13.34 -11.67 -2.38
C ARG A 245 11.86 -12.01 -2.21
N ASP A 246 11.00 -11.33 -2.94
CA ASP A 246 9.55 -11.59 -2.91
C ASP A 246 9.25 -13.01 -3.43
N ALA A 247 9.87 -13.41 -4.55
CA ALA A 247 9.75 -14.75 -5.12
C ALA A 247 10.25 -15.84 -4.15
N ARG A 248 11.36 -15.59 -3.43
CA ARG A 248 11.89 -16.54 -2.44
C ARG A 248 10.94 -16.74 -1.26
N ARG A 249 10.32 -15.67 -0.76
CA ARG A 249 9.32 -15.76 0.33
C ARG A 249 8.10 -16.53 -0.13
N GLU A 250 7.62 -16.26 -1.33
CA GLU A 250 6.50 -16.97 -1.92
C GLU A 250 6.81 -18.45 -2.12
N ALA A 251 7.99 -18.78 -2.67
CA ALA A 251 8.43 -20.16 -2.85
C ALA A 251 8.50 -20.92 -1.51
N LEU A 252 9.03 -20.27 -0.46
CA LEU A 252 9.07 -20.86 0.88
C LEU A 252 7.66 -21.15 1.41
N VAL A 253 6.76 -20.16 1.36
CA VAL A 253 5.35 -20.32 1.78
C VAL A 253 4.65 -21.42 1.00
N ARG A 254 4.81 -21.47 -0.32
CA ARG A 254 4.18 -22.49 -1.18
C ARG A 254 4.77 -23.89 -1.00
N SER A 255 5.97 -24.01 -0.45
CA SER A 255 6.61 -25.30 -0.20
C SER A 255 6.03 -26.03 1.02
N GLU A 256 5.36 -25.31 1.92
CA GLU A 256 4.77 -25.89 3.13
C GLU A 256 3.39 -26.53 2.84
N LYS A 257 3.30 -27.86 3.01
CA LYS A 257 2.10 -28.65 2.65
C LYS A 257 0.81 -28.22 3.37
N ASN A 258 0.95 -27.74 4.61
CA ASN A 258 -0.19 -27.33 5.43
C ASN A 258 -0.56 -25.85 5.26
N LEU A 259 0.09 -25.11 4.35
CA LEU A 259 -0.10 -23.67 4.16
C LEU A 259 -0.69 -23.35 2.79
N SER A 260 -1.89 -22.78 2.78
CA SER A 260 -2.55 -22.27 1.58
C SER A 260 -2.35 -20.76 1.47
N LEU A 261 -1.78 -20.30 0.36
CA LEU A 261 -1.50 -18.87 0.10
C LEU A 261 -2.55 -18.26 -0.85
N PHE A 262 -3.15 -17.16 -0.41
CA PHE A 262 -4.15 -16.38 -1.14
C PHE A 262 -3.65 -14.94 -1.36
N LEU A 263 -2.91 -14.71 -2.45
CA LEU A 263 -2.49 -13.38 -2.89
C LEU A 263 -3.67 -12.61 -3.52
N ASN A 264 -3.55 -11.29 -3.62
CA ASN A 264 -4.58 -10.41 -4.19
C ASN A 264 -5.95 -10.54 -3.50
N ASN A 265 -6.00 -10.83 -2.20
CA ASN A 265 -7.23 -11.00 -1.44
C ASN A 265 -7.27 -9.99 -0.28
N ARG A 266 -8.05 -8.93 -0.43
CA ARG A 266 -8.26 -7.90 0.60
C ARG A 266 -9.40 -8.32 1.53
N VAL A 267 -9.08 -8.63 2.79
CA VAL A 267 -10.11 -8.84 3.83
C VAL A 267 -10.76 -7.50 4.19
N ASN A 268 -12.08 -7.45 4.09
CA ASN A 268 -12.87 -6.24 4.32
C ASN A 268 -14.19 -6.47 5.07
N ALA A 269 -14.46 -7.71 5.50
CA ALA A 269 -15.55 -8.03 6.42
C ALA A 269 -15.18 -9.23 7.31
N VAL A 270 -15.82 -9.30 8.47
CA VAL A 270 -15.64 -10.37 9.46
C VAL A 270 -17.03 -10.80 9.93
N GLU A 271 -17.23 -12.11 10.06
CA GLU A 271 -18.41 -12.70 10.68
C GLU A 271 -18.05 -13.17 12.09
N THR A 272 -18.89 -12.82 13.06
CA THR A 272 -18.71 -13.18 14.46
C THR A 272 -19.93 -13.91 14.99
N GLU A 273 -19.69 -14.86 15.89
CA GLU A 273 -20.70 -15.65 16.59
C GLU A 273 -20.29 -15.81 18.06
N GLY A 274 -21.15 -15.39 18.99
CA GLY A 274 -20.85 -15.46 20.43
C GLY A 274 -19.56 -14.73 20.84
N GLY A 275 -19.23 -13.61 20.18
CA GLY A 275 -18.01 -12.84 20.43
C GLY A 275 -16.72 -13.47 19.87
N ARG A 276 -16.82 -14.57 19.12
CA ARG A 276 -15.70 -15.23 18.43
C ARG A 276 -15.80 -14.98 16.93
N ILE A 277 -14.67 -14.92 16.24
CA ILE A 277 -14.66 -14.87 14.78
C ILE A 277 -15.03 -16.24 14.22
N ALA A 278 -16.00 -16.30 13.32
CA ALA A 278 -16.40 -17.51 12.60
C ALA A 278 -15.75 -17.57 11.21
N ALA A 279 -15.66 -16.43 10.53
CA ALA A 279 -15.01 -16.32 9.22
C ALA A 279 -14.54 -14.90 8.93
N VAL A 280 -13.55 -14.78 8.03
CA VAL A 280 -13.20 -13.51 7.39
C VAL A 280 -13.58 -13.54 5.92
N LEU A 281 -13.99 -12.40 5.37
CA LEU A 281 -14.38 -12.28 3.97
C LEU A 281 -13.40 -11.39 3.24
N SER A 282 -12.87 -11.89 2.12
CA SER A 282 -12.02 -11.12 1.23
C SER A 282 -12.75 -10.76 -0.06
N ARG A 283 -12.18 -9.76 -0.74
CA ARG A 283 -12.43 -9.48 -2.15
C ARG A 283 -11.13 -9.56 -2.93
N ASP A 284 -11.17 -10.27 -4.05
CA ASP A 284 -10.08 -10.36 -5.00
C ASP A 284 -9.79 -8.98 -5.61
N THR A 285 -8.55 -8.51 -5.52
CA THR A 285 -8.12 -7.18 -5.96
C THR A 285 -7.83 -7.09 -7.47
N VAL A 286 -8.11 -8.16 -8.21
CA VAL A 286 -7.99 -8.21 -9.68
C VAL A 286 -9.30 -8.68 -10.29
N LYS A 287 -9.89 -9.75 -9.76
CA LYS A 287 -11.09 -10.40 -10.33
C LYS A 287 -12.39 -9.98 -9.64
N GLY A 288 -12.32 -9.27 -8.53
CA GLY A 288 -13.49 -8.84 -7.75
C GLY A 288 -14.27 -9.95 -7.02
N VAL A 289 -13.90 -11.22 -7.20
CA VAL A 289 -14.53 -12.38 -6.56
C VAL A 289 -14.43 -12.30 -5.04
N ARG A 290 -15.53 -12.58 -4.33
CA ARG A 290 -15.53 -12.65 -2.87
C ARG A 290 -15.25 -14.06 -2.38
N ARG A 291 -14.45 -14.18 -1.33
CA ARG A 291 -14.15 -15.45 -0.66
C ARG A 291 -14.48 -15.34 0.82
N ARG A 292 -14.89 -16.46 1.42
CA ARG A 292 -15.20 -16.59 2.84
C ARG A 292 -14.33 -17.67 3.45
N PHE A 293 -13.45 -17.29 4.37
CA PHE A 293 -12.47 -18.17 4.99
C PHE A 293 -12.94 -18.54 6.39
N ARG A 294 -13.34 -19.80 6.56
CA ARG A 294 -13.73 -20.35 7.86
C ARG A 294 -12.52 -20.86 8.62
N GLY A 295 -12.44 -20.56 9.91
CA GLY A 295 -11.33 -21.03 10.74
C GLY A 295 -11.65 -21.13 12.22
N ARG A 296 -10.79 -21.82 12.96
CA ARG A 296 -10.88 -21.93 14.43
C ARG A 296 -10.21 -20.73 15.12
N TRP A 297 -9.01 -20.38 14.66
CA TRP A 297 -8.20 -19.27 15.15
C TRP A 297 -7.90 -18.29 14.03
N PHE A 298 -7.71 -17.02 14.38
CA PHE A 298 -7.42 -15.95 13.44
C PHE A 298 -6.21 -15.16 13.95
N ALA A 299 -5.38 -14.69 13.02
CA ALA A 299 -4.29 -13.76 13.32
C ALA A 299 -4.41 -12.50 12.45
N ASP A 300 -4.58 -11.35 13.09
CA ASP A 300 -4.48 -10.05 12.44
C ASP A 300 -3.01 -9.64 12.36
N THR A 301 -2.51 -9.65 11.14
CA THR A 301 -1.15 -9.22 10.82
C THR A 301 -1.18 -8.20 9.70
N THR A 302 -2.32 -7.53 9.54
CA THR A 302 -2.51 -6.48 8.52
C THR A 302 -1.66 -5.26 8.83
N GLY A 303 -1.28 -5.07 10.10
CA GLY A 303 -0.62 -3.87 10.58
C GLY A 303 -1.55 -2.65 10.61
N ASP A 304 -2.81 -2.81 10.23
CA ASP A 304 -3.89 -1.82 10.36
C ASP A 304 -4.90 -2.22 11.45
N GLY A 305 -4.75 -3.41 12.05
CA GLY A 305 -5.72 -4.02 12.95
C GLY A 305 -7.09 -4.19 12.27
N CYS A 306 -7.12 -4.50 10.97
CA CYS A 306 -8.35 -4.52 10.16
C CYS A 306 -9.31 -5.62 10.63
N VAL A 307 -8.82 -6.85 10.81
CA VAL A 307 -9.64 -7.98 11.25
C VAL A 307 -10.12 -7.74 12.68
N GLY A 308 -9.23 -7.28 13.56
CA GLY A 308 -9.59 -6.96 14.94
C GLY A 308 -10.66 -5.87 15.03
N TYR A 309 -10.47 -4.77 14.30
CA TYR A 309 -11.45 -3.69 14.23
C TYR A 309 -12.82 -4.18 13.74
N LEU A 310 -12.86 -4.96 12.66
CA LEU A 310 -14.09 -5.49 12.09
C LEU A 310 -14.75 -6.56 12.97
N ALA A 311 -13.97 -7.27 13.78
CA ALA A 311 -14.47 -8.26 14.74
C ALA A 311 -15.00 -7.65 16.04
N GLY A 312 -14.80 -6.34 16.26
CA GLY A 312 -15.15 -5.67 17.51
C GLY A 312 -14.10 -5.81 18.62
N ALA A 313 -12.85 -6.12 18.26
CA ALA A 313 -11.74 -6.10 19.22
C ALA A 313 -11.50 -4.68 19.74
N ASP A 314 -11.17 -4.56 21.02
CA ASP A 314 -10.77 -3.28 21.59
C ASP A 314 -9.50 -2.76 20.93
N PHE A 315 -9.46 -1.46 20.63
CA PHE A 315 -8.32 -0.84 19.97
C PHE A 315 -8.10 0.61 20.44
N ARG A 316 -6.90 1.13 20.17
CA ARG A 316 -6.56 2.55 20.28
C ARG A 316 -6.02 3.08 18.97
N ILE A 317 -6.24 4.37 18.75
CA ILE A 317 -5.65 5.12 17.64
C ILE A 317 -5.13 6.45 18.18
N THR A 318 -3.92 6.81 17.78
CA THR A 318 -3.38 8.15 17.98
C THR A 318 -3.97 9.05 16.90
N ARG A 319 -4.77 10.06 17.26
CA ARG A 319 -5.47 10.90 16.27
C ARG A 319 -4.61 12.03 15.69
N LYS A 320 -3.63 12.51 16.46
CA LYS A 320 -2.71 13.59 16.10
C LYS A 320 -1.33 13.28 16.65
N GLY A 321 -0.28 13.74 15.97
CA GLY A 321 1.11 13.44 16.31
C GLY A 321 1.46 11.97 16.14
N HIS A 322 0.69 11.22 15.33
CA HIS A 322 1.05 9.85 14.98
C HIS A 322 2.12 9.87 13.89
N MET A 323 2.83 8.75 13.75
CA MET A 323 3.78 8.60 12.66
C MET A 323 3.04 8.60 11.31
N GLY A 324 3.63 9.24 10.32
CA GLY A 324 3.08 9.37 8.99
C GLY A 324 3.32 8.13 8.12
N ARG A 325 3.30 8.36 6.80
CA ARG A 325 3.53 7.33 5.79
C ARG A 325 4.62 7.77 4.84
N SER A 326 5.47 6.83 4.45
CA SER A 326 6.60 7.09 3.56
C SER A 326 6.37 6.52 2.16
N ASN A 327 6.82 7.25 1.15
CA ASN A 327 6.99 6.76 -0.21
C ASN A 327 8.47 6.82 -0.53
N LEU A 328 9.15 5.68 -0.43
CA LEU A 328 10.60 5.62 -0.67
C LEU A 328 10.86 5.79 -2.16
N TRP A 329 11.98 6.42 -2.51
CA TRP A 329 12.42 6.58 -3.89
C TRP A 329 13.93 6.70 -3.96
N TYR A 330 14.51 6.44 -5.13
CA TYR A 330 15.93 6.63 -5.32
C TYR A 330 16.26 7.02 -6.76
N LEU A 331 17.46 7.60 -6.86
CA LEU A 331 18.02 8.03 -8.12
C LEU A 331 19.06 7.02 -8.62
N GLU A 332 19.25 7.02 -9.93
CA GLU A 332 20.40 6.39 -10.59
C GLU A 332 21.11 7.42 -11.46
N ASP A 333 22.42 7.25 -11.60
CA ASP A 333 23.22 7.93 -12.61
C ASP A 333 23.16 7.10 -13.89
N THR A 334 22.63 7.66 -14.96
CA THR A 334 22.53 6.95 -16.24
C THR A 334 23.80 7.06 -17.08
N GLY A 335 24.77 7.89 -16.66
CA GLY A 335 25.98 8.19 -17.42
C GLY A 335 25.76 9.05 -18.67
N ARG A 336 24.50 9.43 -18.98
CA ARG A 336 24.11 10.24 -20.13
C ARG A 336 23.08 11.30 -19.72
N PRO A 337 22.93 12.42 -20.46
CA PRO A 337 21.92 13.42 -20.13
C PRO A 337 20.53 12.81 -19.99
N SER A 338 19.87 13.10 -18.86
CA SER A 338 18.53 12.62 -18.55
C SER A 338 17.66 13.80 -18.11
N PRO A 339 16.95 14.47 -19.04
CA PRO A 339 16.12 15.61 -18.69
C PRO A 339 14.89 15.19 -17.85
N PHE A 340 14.31 16.15 -17.13
CA PHE A 340 13.08 15.95 -16.36
C PHE A 340 12.14 17.14 -16.61
N PRO A 341 10.84 16.93 -16.86
CA PRO A 341 9.93 18.03 -17.15
C PRO A 341 9.68 18.93 -15.94
N ARG A 342 9.34 20.20 -16.19
CA ARG A 342 8.86 21.11 -15.13
C ARG A 342 7.57 20.58 -14.52
N CYS A 343 7.43 20.68 -13.20
CA CYS A 343 6.29 20.16 -12.44
C CYS A 343 5.58 21.26 -11.65
N PRO A 344 4.85 22.19 -12.30
CA PRO A 344 4.22 23.34 -11.61
C PRO A 344 3.10 22.95 -10.62
N TRP A 345 2.61 21.70 -10.69
CA TRP A 345 1.63 21.11 -9.77
C TRP A 345 2.27 20.49 -8.52
N ALA A 346 3.60 20.27 -8.52
CA ALA A 346 4.31 19.71 -7.39
C ALA A 346 4.46 20.74 -6.25
N LEU A 347 5.15 20.39 -5.16
CA LEU A 347 5.49 21.40 -4.15
C LEU A 347 6.55 22.34 -4.72
N ASP A 348 6.32 23.65 -4.64
CA ASP A 348 7.35 24.62 -4.97
C ASP A 348 8.42 24.65 -3.88
N LEU A 349 9.59 24.11 -4.22
CA LEU A 349 10.74 24.01 -3.34
C LEU A 349 11.92 24.87 -3.82
N ALA A 350 11.72 25.75 -4.82
CA ALA A 350 12.79 26.56 -5.40
C ALA A 350 13.55 27.38 -4.33
N HIS A 351 12.83 27.92 -3.34
CA HIS A 351 13.40 28.71 -2.24
C HIS A 351 13.22 28.06 -0.87
N LYS A 352 12.95 26.75 -0.82
CA LYS A 352 12.75 26.01 0.44
C LYS A 352 13.83 24.94 0.63
N PRO A 353 14.22 24.64 1.88
CA PRO A 353 15.13 23.55 2.16
C PRO A 353 14.42 22.21 1.98
N PHE A 354 15.16 21.18 1.58
CA PHE A 354 14.73 19.78 1.65
C PHE A 354 15.97 18.87 1.73
N PRO A 355 15.85 17.69 2.35
CA PRO A 355 16.98 16.77 2.45
C PRO A 355 17.53 16.38 1.09
N GLY A 356 18.85 16.50 0.94
CA GLY A 356 19.58 16.13 -0.27
C GLY A 356 19.74 17.22 -1.33
N ARG A 357 19.22 18.43 -1.09
CA ARG A 357 19.55 19.60 -1.91
C ARG A 357 21.04 19.94 -1.79
N ASN A 358 21.55 20.12 -0.57
CA ASN A 358 22.97 20.43 -0.31
C ASN A 358 23.72 19.24 0.30
N ARG A 359 25.06 19.24 0.21
CA ARG A 359 25.90 18.16 0.79
C ARG A 359 25.69 17.99 2.31
N GLY A 360 25.35 19.06 3.03
CA GLY A 360 25.09 19.05 4.48
C GLY A 360 23.71 18.55 4.91
N ASP A 361 22.74 18.46 3.99
CA ASP A 361 21.33 18.16 4.31
C ASP A 361 21.09 16.66 4.45
N LYS A 362 21.71 16.03 5.46
CA LYS A 362 21.58 14.58 5.74
C LYS A 362 22.27 13.67 4.69
N GLY A 363 23.35 14.14 4.04
CA GLY A 363 24.23 13.31 3.20
C GLY A 363 24.09 13.46 1.68
N GLY A 364 23.71 14.65 1.19
CA GLY A 364 23.58 14.95 -0.25
C GLY A 364 22.49 14.11 -0.91
N LEU A 365 22.65 13.73 -2.19
CA LEU A 365 21.65 12.95 -2.95
C LEU A 365 21.13 11.70 -2.24
N ASN A 366 21.94 11.08 -1.36
CA ASN A 366 21.54 9.90 -0.61
C ASN A 366 20.42 10.19 0.42
N ALA A 367 20.14 11.45 0.75
CA ALA A 367 19.07 11.85 1.64
C ALA A 367 17.69 11.89 0.96
N LEU A 368 17.65 11.84 -0.38
CA LEU A 368 16.40 11.83 -1.14
C LEU A 368 15.69 10.48 -1.00
N GLY A 369 14.36 10.52 -0.84
CA GLY A 369 13.49 9.34 -0.83
C GLY A 369 13.74 8.32 0.27
N LYS A 370 14.32 8.79 1.38
CA LYS A 370 14.57 8.00 2.58
C LYS A 370 13.33 7.83 3.45
N TRP A 371 13.50 7.03 4.50
CA TRP A 371 12.47 6.72 5.48
C TRP A 371 11.81 7.95 6.14
N PHE A 372 12.50 9.09 6.16
CA PHE A 372 12.01 10.36 6.71
C PHE A 372 11.26 11.23 5.70
N TRP A 373 11.16 10.82 4.43
CA TRP A 373 10.24 11.43 3.47
C TRP A 373 8.85 10.87 3.78
N GLU A 374 8.15 11.58 4.66
CA GLU A 374 7.03 11.08 5.41
C GLU A 374 6.05 12.22 5.70
N SER A 375 4.75 11.94 5.49
CA SER A 375 3.68 12.91 5.72
C SER A 375 2.44 12.28 6.33
N GLY A 376 1.47 13.13 6.68
CA GLY A 376 0.15 12.72 7.15
C GLY A 376 0.00 12.67 8.67
N PHE A 377 0.99 13.07 9.45
CA PHE A 377 1.06 12.99 10.92
C PHE A 377 -0.24 13.32 11.69
N ASP A 378 -0.97 14.36 11.26
CA ASP A 378 -2.22 14.81 11.90
C ASP A 378 -3.47 14.53 11.04
N ARG A 379 -3.31 13.80 9.94
CA ARG A 379 -4.38 13.43 9.00
C ARG A 379 -4.92 12.05 9.30
N ASP A 380 -6.18 11.80 8.98
CA ASP A 380 -6.76 10.47 9.18
C ASP A 380 -5.99 9.43 8.34
N PRO A 381 -5.26 8.48 8.97
CA PRO A 381 -4.49 7.49 8.25
C PRO A 381 -5.40 6.59 7.40
N PHE A 382 -6.66 6.43 7.78
CA PHE A 382 -7.61 5.70 6.96
C PHE A 382 -8.15 6.65 5.90
N GLY A 383 -9.11 7.51 6.22
CA GLY A 383 -9.87 8.33 5.27
C GLY A 383 -9.06 9.22 4.32
N GLU A 384 -7.85 9.62 4.71
CA GLU A 384 -6.99 10.52 3.92
C GLU A 384 -5.74 9.81 3.38
N GLY A 385 -5.69 8.47 3.41
CA GLY A 385 -4.53 7.70 2.96
C GLY A 385 -4.07 8.01 1.52
N GLU A 386 -5.01 8.17 0.58
CA GLU A 386 -4.69 8.51 -0.81
C GLU A 386 -4.10 9.93 -0.92
N TYR A 387 -4.65 10.88 -0.15
CA TYR A 387 -4.12 12.25 -0.04
C TYR A 387 -2.68 12.25 0.48
N ILE A 388 -2.41 11.50 1.56
CA ILE A 388 -1.08 11.44 2.19
C ILE A 388 -0.04 10.89 1.20
N ARG A 389 -0.37 9.80 0.49
CA ARG A 389 0.50 9.26 -0.57
C ARG A 389 0.76 10.30 -1.66
N ASP A 390 -0.28 10.98 -2.12
CA ASP A 390 -0.19 11.92 -3.23
C ASP A 390 0.56 13.20 -2.84
N TRP A 391 0.47 13.62 -1.57
CA TRP A 391 1.29 14.69 -1.02
C TRP A 391 2.78 14.32 -1.06
N ASN A 392 3.13 13.08 -0.72
CA ASN A 392 4.50 12.59 -0.85
C ASN A 392 4.99 12.61 -2.31
N PHE A 393 4.13 12.28 -3.29
CA PHE A 393 4.49 12.43 -4.71
C PHE A 393 4.75 13.89 -5.07
N ARG A 394 3.90 14.82 -4.63
CA ARG A 394 4.12 16.27 -4.87
C ARG A 394 5.43 16.75 -4.26
N ALA A 395 5.78 16.27 -3.07
CA ALA A 395 7.06 16.59 -2.43
C ALA A 395 8.25 16.02 -3.21
N MET A 396 8.18 14.74 -3.59
CA MET A 396 9.21 14.05 -4.38
C MET A 396 9.45 14.75 -5.72
N TYR A 397 8.40 14.96 -6.51
CA TYR A 397 8.51 15.59 -7.81
C TYR A 397 8.93 17.06 -7.72
N GLY A 398 8.50 17.78 -6.68
CA GLY A 398 8.91 19.16 -6.45
C GLY A 398 10.41 19.28 -6.13
N ALA A 399 10.93 18.35 -5.32
CA ALA A 399 12.35 18.30 -5.00
C ALA A 399 13.19 17.96 -6.23
N TRP A 400 12.73 17.00 -7.03
CA TRP A 400 13.43 16.59 -8.25
C TRP A 400 13.38 17.65 -9.35
N ASP A 401 12.22 18.28 -9.56
CA ASP A 401 12.07 19.41 -10.48
C ASP A 401 12.98 20.57 -10.08
N THR A 402 13.04 20.91 -8.79
CA THR A 402 13.94 21.96 -8.29
C THR A 402 15.39 21.64 -8.62
N LEU A 403 15.86 20.43 -8.33
CA LEU A 403 17.24 20.04 -8.61
C LEU A 403 17.59 20.07 -10.10
N LYS A 404 16.70 19.58 -10.96
CA LYS A 404 16.96 19.44 -12.40
C LYS A 404 16.81 20.75 -13.16
N ASN A 405 15.79 21.53 -12.83
CA ASN A 405 15.31 22.59 -13.70
C ASN A 405 15.44 24.00 -13.08
N VAL A 406 15.67 24.12 -11.78
CA VAL A 406 15.98 25.40 -11.11
C VAL A 406 17.47 25.46 -10.78
N ASP A 407 17.97 24.45 -10.08
CA ASP A 407 19.37 24.39 -9.64
C ASP A 407 20.30 23.91 -10.77
N HIS A 408 19.76 23.36 -11.87
CA HIS A 408 20.50 22.80 -13.01
C HIS A 408 21.58 21.76 -12.63
N ARG A 409 21.27 20.92 -11.63
CA ARG A 409 22.19 19.90 -11.09
C ARG A 409 21.81 18.49 -11.53
N PHE A 410 22.80 17.60 -11.45
CA PHE A 410 22.63 16.16 -11.69
C PHE A 410 22.07 15.84 -13.07
N SER A 411 22.64 16.44 -14.11
CA SER A 411 22.19 16.34 -15.51
C SER A 411 22.05 14.89 -16.01
N THR A 412 22.86 13.95 -15.51
CA THR A 412 22.84 12.53 -15.89
C THR A 412 21.96 11.63 -15.03
N TYR A 413 21.44 12.15 -13.92
CA TYR A 413 20.62 11.38 -12.99
C TYR A 413 19.14 11.44 -13.37
N ARG A 414 18.41 10.38 -12.98
CA ARG A 414 16.95 10.28 -13.03
C ARG A 414 16.39 9.58 -11.79
N ILE A 415 15.09 9.73 -11.55
CA ILE A 415 14.38 8.86 -10.61
C ILE A 415 14.35 7.45 -11.21
N ALA A 416 15.00 6.51 -10.54
CA ALA A 416 15.09 5.13 -10.98
C ALA A 416 13.86 4.33 -10.59
N TRP A 417 13.32 4.63 -9.41
CA TRP A 417 12.18 3.96 -8.81
C TRP A 417 11.58 4.82 -7.69
N ALA A 418 10.26 4.76 -7.53
CA ALA A 418 9.54 5.25 -6.38
C ALA A 418 8.47 4.23 -5.95
N ALA A 419 8.18 4.18 -4.65
CA ALA A 419 7.09 3.40 -4.11
C ALA A 419 5.77 4.10 -4.44
N TYR A 420 4.92 3.50 -5.26
CA TYR A 420 3.54 3.96 -5.40
C TYR A 420 2.63 3.43 -4.30
N VAL A 421 3.01 2.32 -3.67
CA VAL A 421 2.38 1.80 -2.45
C VAL A 421 3.00 2.53 -1.25
N SER A 422 2.20 3.28 -0.51
CA SER A 422 2.67 4.00 0.68
C SER A 422 2.95 3.05 1.85
N GLY A 423 4.11 3.21 2.48
CA GLY A 423 4.50 2.46 3.67
C GLY A 423 3.89 3.06 4.93
N LYS A 424 2.86 2.41 5.48
CA LYS A 424 2.20 2.85 6.73
C LYS A 424 3.10 2.54 7.94
N ARG A 425 3.31 3.51 8.83
CA ARG A 425 4.07 3.33 10.09
C ARG A 425 3.19 3.15 11.31
N GLU A 426 2.10 3.89 11.38
CA GLU A 426 1.17 3.84 12.50
C GLU A 426 -0.28 3.76 12.03
N SER A 427 -1.08 3.03 12.78
CA SER A 427 -2.50 2.75 12.53
C SER A 427 -3.20 2.42 13.86
N ARG A 428 -4.22 1.55 13.84
CA ARG A 428 -4.83 1.00 15.05
C ARG A 428 -3.88 0.03 15.75
N ARG A 429 -3.84 0.12 17.07
CA ARG A 429 -3.24 -0.87 17.96
C ARG A 429 -4.35 -1.58 18.71
N LEU A 430 -4.50 -2.88 18.51
CA LEU A 430 -5.48 -3.70 19.21
C LEU A 430 -5.02 -3.90 20.66
N LEU A 431 -5.96 -4.15 21.57
CA LEU A 431 -5.67 -4.26 23.01
C LEU A 431 -5.68 -5.72 23.46
N GLY A 432 -4.59 -6.14 24.08
CA GLY A 432 -4.46 -7.38 24.84
C GLY A 432 -4.53 -7.11 26.34
N ASP A 433 -4.31 -8.15 27.15
CA ASP A 433 -4.35 -8.04 28.61
C ASP A 433 -3.21 -7.18 29.16
N VAL A 434 -2.11 -7.07 28.39
CA VAL A 434 -1.03 -6.14 28.65
C VAL A 434 -0.97 -5.12 27.52
N ILE A 435 -0.94 -3.84 27.89
CA ILE A 435 -0.63 -2.74 26.97
C ILE A 435 0.79 -2.28 27.32
N LEU A 436 1.76 -2.66 26.49
CA LEU A 436 3.17 -2.33 26.73
C LEU A 436 3.39 -0.81 26.59
N GLN A 437 4.09 -0.23 27.56
CA GLN A 437 4.34 1.22 27.61
C GLN A 437 5.83 1.52 27.57
N ALA A 438 6.19 2.74 27.17
CA ALA A 438 7.58 3.17 27.12
C ALA A 438 8.29 3.02 28.48
N GLY A 439 7.57 3.28 29.58
CA GLY A 439 8.07 3.07 30.95
C GLY A 439 8.50 1.63 31.23
N ASP A 440 7.76 0.63 30.73
CA ASP A 440 8.11 -0.79 30.92
C ASP A 440 9.48 -1.10 30.31
N LEU A 441 9.80 -0.52 29.13
CA LEU A 441 11.08 -0.69 28.45
C LEU A 441 12.22 0.03 29.18
N LEU A 442 11.96 1.26 29.65
CA LEU A 442 12.93 2.09 30.36
C LEU A 442 13.30 1.50 31.73
N GLU A 443 12.31 1.01 32.47
CA GLU A 443 12.46 0.41 33.80
C GLU A 443 12.86 -1.07 33.73
N ARG A 444 12.92 -1.64 32.52
CA ARG A 444 13.27 -3.05 32.27
C ARG A 444 12.35 -4.02 33.01
N ARG A 445 11.05 -3.70 33.02
CA ARG A 445 10.04 -4.54 33.64
C ARG A 445 10.12 -5.96 33.07
N LYS A 446 10.22 -6.95 33.95
CA LYS A 446 10.22 -8.36 33.56
C LYS A 446 8.79 -8.89 33.56
N PHE A 447 8.36 -9.40 32.42
CA PHE A 447 7.11 -10.14 32.30
C PHE A 447 7.41 -11.65 32.35
N PRO A 448 6.63 -12.44 33.11
CA PRO A 448 6.84 -13.90 33.19
C PRO A 448 6.61 -14.62 31.86
N ASP A 449 5.87 -13.99 30.95
CA ASP A 449 5.49 -14.47 29.63
C ASP A 449 6.21 -13.74 28.48
N GLY A 450 7.38 -13.15 28.75
CA GLY A 450 8.21 -12.52 27.71
C GLY A 450 8.69 -13.53 26.67
N CYS A 451 8.29 -13.38 25.40
CA CYS A 451 8.48 -14.39 24.36
C CYS A 451 9.04 -13.88 23.03
N VAL A 452 9.07 -12.57 22.79
CA VAL A 452 9.63 -11.97 21.57
C VAL A 452 10.67 -10.90 21.93
N PRO A 453 11.93 -11.00 21.45
CA PRO A 453 12.93 -9.98 21.72
C PRO A 453 12.72 -8.77 20.81
N THR A 454 12.81 -7.57 21.38
CA THR A 454 13.01 -6.32 20.62
C THR A 454 14.41 -5.79 20.85
N GLY A 455 15.03 -5.27 19.79
CA GLY A 455 16.40 -4.75 19.77
C GLY A 455 16.53 -3.47 18.98
N TRP A 456 15.46 -2.68 18.95
CA TRP A 456 15.42 -1.39 18.28
C TRP A 456 15.03 -0.29 19.28
N PRO A 457 15.67 0.90 19.25
CA PRO A 457 15.26 2.00 20.11
C PRO A 457 13.79 2.36 19.87
N MET A 458 13.12 2.93 20.87
CA MET A 458 11.81 3.54 20.62
C MET A 458 12.02 4.68 19.64
N ASP A 459 11.38 4.59 18.47
CA ASP A 459 11.62 5.43 17.30
C ASP A 459 10.32 6.13 16.92
N VAL A 460 10.12 7.33 17.48
CA VAL A 460 8.92 8.13 17.23
C VAL A 460 9.24 9.20 16.20
N HIS A 461 8.50 9.19 15.11
CA HIS A 461 8.66 10.14 14.02
C HIS A 461 7.71 11.33 14.21
N GLU A 462 8.27 12.52 14.12
CA GLU A 462 7.53 13.78 14.24
C GLU A 462 7.91 14.73 13.08
N PRO A 463 7.03 15.67 12.69
CA PRO A 463 7.36 16.69 11.69
C PRO A 463 8.69 17.37 12.00
N ASP A 464 9.59 17.44 11.02
CA ASP A 464 10.88 18.12 11.18
C ASP A 464 10.69 19.64 11.02
N PRO A 465 10.87 20.45 12.09
CA PRO A 465 10.63 21.89 12.03
C PRO A 465 11.53 22.61 11.00
N ALA A 466 12.68 22.01 10.64
CA ALA A 466 13.60 22.58 9.65
C ALA A 466 12.99 22.64 8.24
N TYR A 467 11.98 21.81 7.94
CA TYR A 467 11.36 21.69 6.62
C TYR A 467 9.86 22.02 6.62
N ALA A 468 9.28 22.34 7.77
CA ALA A 468 7.84 22.55 7.93
C ALA A 468 7.35 23.92 7.42
N LYS A 469 8.23 24.92 7.30
CA LYS A 469 7.84 26.31 6.99
C LYS A 469 7.14 26.43 5.62
N GLY A 470 5.88 26.88 5.66
CA GLY A 470 4.99 26.98 4.49
C GLY A 470 4.34 25.66 4.08
N PHE A 471 4.41 24.64 4.94
CA PHE A 471 3.73 23.35 4.84
C PHE A 471 3.13 22.96 6.20
N GLU A 472 2.69 23.95 6.98
CA GLU A 472 2.09 23.74 8.29
C GLU A 472 0.87 22.83 8.19
N GLY A 473 0.82 21.77 9.00
CA GLY A 473 -0.22 20.73 8.93
C GLY A 473 0.03 19.64 7.87
N ASP A 474 0.95 19.86 6.94
CA ASP A 474 1.28 18.95 5.84
C ASP A 474 2.80 18.79 5.68
N ALA A 475 3.50 18.61 6.79
CA ALA A 475 4.93 18.30 6.75
C ALA A 475 5.17 17.05 5.89
N PHE A 476 6.21 17.08 5.07
CA PHE A 476 6.62 15.98 4.19
C PHE A 476 7.97 15.38 4.59
N ILE A 477 8.59 15.92 5.64
CA ILE A 477 9.83 15.40 6.23
C ILE A 477 9.62 15.18 7.73
N SER A 478 9.99 14.01 8.21
CA SER A 478 10.08 13.68 9.63
C SER A 478 11.50 13.79 10.19
N ARG A 479 11.59 13.96 11.51
CA ARG A 479 12.76 13.61 12.30
C ARG A 479 12.39 12.45 13.23
N ALA A 480 13.34 11.53 13.43
CA ALA A 480 13.17 10.46 14.40
C ALA A 480 13.68 10.90 15.77
N ARG A 481 12.83 10.77 16.78
CA ARG A 481 13.19 10.91 18.18
C ARG A 481 13.48 9.54 18.75
N TYR A 482 14.76 9.20 18.85
CA TYR A 482 15.22 7.94 19.41
C TYR A 482 15.29 7.99 20.93
N THR A 483 14.52 7.14 21.60
CA THR A 483 14.67 6.87 23.03
C THR A 483 15.31 5.51 23.21
N ARG A 484 16.55 5.50 23.73
CA ARG A 484 17.32 4.28 23.97
C ARG A 484 16.93 3.67 25.32
N TYR A 485 16.87 2.34 25.35
CA TYR A 485 16.70 1.53 26.55
C TYR A 485 17.66 0.33 26.47
N LYS A 486 17.81 -0.42 27.56
CA LYS A 486 18.69 -1.59 27.58
C LYS A 486 18.05 -2.75 26.81
N MET A 487 18.67 -3.11 25.69
CA MET A 487 18.21 -4.18 24.79
C MET A 487 18.90 -5.53 25.09
N PRO A 488 18.27 -6.66 24.71
CA PRO A 488 16.90 -6.74 24.21
C PRO A 488 15.85 -6.56 25.32
N PHE A 489 14.65 -6.12 24.95
CA PHE A 489 13.46 -6.20 25.82
C PHE A 489 12.56 -7.35 25.35
N TRP A 490 11.93 -8.06 26.28
CA TRP A 490 11.12 -9.24 25.97
C TRP A 490 9.63 -8.88 26.03
N ILE A 491 9.01 -8.78 24.85
CA ILE A 491 7.58 -8.47 24.71
C ILE A 491 6.76 -9.63 25.30
N PRO A 492 5.79 -9.37 26.20
CA PRO A 492 4.96 -10.42 26.77
C PRO A 492 3.97 -10.99 25.74
N TYR A 493 3.69 -12.29 25.84
CA TYR A 493 2.69 -12.98 25.02
C TYR A 493 1.32 -12.31 25.07
N ARG A 494 0.95 -11.74 26.22
CA ARG A 494 -0.29 -10.98 26.44
C ARG A 494 -0.43 -9.71 25.58
N CYS A 495 0.61 -9.29 24.86
CA CYS A 495 0.50 -8.24 23.85
C CYS A 495 0.07 -8.74 22.47
N LEU A 496 0.02 -10.06 22.25
CA LEU A 496 -0.12 -10.71 20.94
C LEU A 496 -1.48 -11.38 20.73
N TYR A 497 -2.46 -11.14 21.60
CA TYR A 497 -3.85 -11.59 21.43
C TYR A 497 -4.84 -10.56 21.94
N SER A 498 -6.06 -10.57 21.39
CA SER A 498 -7.14 -9.67 21.77
C SER A 498 -7.70 -10.03 23.14
N ARG A 499 -7.84 -9.03 24.02
CA ARG A 499 -8.43 -9.22 25.36
C ARG A 499 -9.92 -9.54 25.35
N ASN A 500 -10.65 -9.22 24.27
CA ASN A 500 -12.11 -9.33 24.20
C ASN A 500 -12.63 -10.16 23.03
N VAL A 501 -11.79 -10.52 22.05
CA VAL A 501 -12.12 -11.47 20.96
C VAL A 501 -11.32 -12.75 21.17
N PRO A 502 -11.90 -13.81 21.77
CA PRO A 502 -11.14 -14.91 22.36
C PRO A 502 -10.37 -15.81 21.39
N ASN A 503 -10.56 -15.66 20.08
CA ASN A 503 -9.85 -16.44 19.05
C ASN A 503 -9.04 -15.59 18.07
N LEU A 504 -8.66 -14.38 18.49
CA LEU A 504 -7.89 -13.45 17.69
C LEU A 504 -6.49 -13.22 18.28
N PHE A 505 -5.48 -13.64 17.52
CA PHE A 505 -4.09 -13.25 17.69
C PHE A 505 -3.78 -11.99 16.87
N MET A 506 -2.68 -11.33 17.20
CA MET A 506 -2.18 -10.15 16.49
C MET A 506 -0.65 -10.14 16.43
N ALA A 507 -0.09 -9.70 15.31
CA ALA A 507 1.36 -9.55 15.17
C ALA A 507 1.75 -8.50 14.12
N GLY A 508 2.60 -7.57 14.50
CA GLY A 508 3.04 -6.47 13.64
C GLY A 508 2.88 -5.13 14.33
N ARG A 509 2.43 -4.12 13.58
CA ARG A 509 2.25 -2.74 14.09
C ARG A 509 0.98 -2.57 14.93
N ASP A 510 0.10 -3.55 14.87
CA ASP A 510 -1.23 -3.60 15.46
C ASP A 510 -1.28 -4.28 16.82
N ILE A 511 -0.12 -4.71 17.36
CA ILE A 511 -0.02 -5.33 18.69
C ILE A 511 -0.35 -4.36 19.84
N SER A 512 -0.59 -4.91 21.03
CA SER A 512 -1.01 -4.15 22.21
C SER A 512 0.11 -3.36 22.88
N VAL A 513 0.35 -2.16 22.32
CA VAL A 513 1.35 -1.21 22.80
C VAL A 513 0.81 0.23 22.81
N THR A 514 1.45 1.10 23.57
CA THR A 514 1.22 2.55 23.47
C THR A 514 1.89 3.14 22.23
N HIS A 515 1.53 4.35 21.83
CA HIS A 515 2.12 5.03 20.67
C HIS A 515 3.66 5.08 20.69
N GLN A 516 4.26 5.21 21.87
CA GLN A 516 5.71 5.36 22.02
C GLN A 516 6.47 4.03 22.10
N ALA A 517 5.79 2.93 22.48
CA ALA A 517 6.41 1.69 22.94
C ALA A 517 6.65 0.67 21.83
#